data_AF-A0A3C1WNC5-F1
#
_entry.id   AF-A0A3C1WNC5-F1
#
_cell.length_a   1.000
_cell.length_b   1.000
_cell.length_c   1.000
_cell.angle_alpha   90.00
_cell.angle_beta   90.00
_cell.angle_gamma   90.00
#
_symmetry.space_group_name_H-M   'P 1'
#
loop_
_entity.id
_entity.type
_entity.pdbx_description
1 polymer ?
#
loop_
_entity_poly.entity_id
_entity_poly.type
_entity_poly.pdbx_seq_one_letter_code
_entity_poly.pdbx_strand_id
1 'polypeptide(L)'
;MKTQQLPIENLISTKPFPRSEKIYVKGKLHDINVAMRKIETDDVKTVVNGVTKKEKVSINVYDTSGPFTDTKKNIDVRKGIEPLRSKWIAERN
;
A
#
# COMPACT_ATOMS: atom_id res chain seq x y z
N MET A 1 -7.92 -39.08 -0.76
CA MET A 1 -6.93 -38.03 -0.44
C MET A 1 -7.35 -36.76 -1.16
N LYS A 2 -7.39 -35.60 -0.47
CA LYS A 2 -7.65 -34.31 -1.13
C LYS A 2 -6.38 -33.88 -1.87
N THR A 3 -6.45 -33.77 -3.18
CA THR A 3 -5.37 -33.20 -3.99
C THR A 3 -5.28 -31.72 -3.67
N GLN A 4 -4.19 -31.28 -3.02
CA GLN A 4 -3.94 -29.85 -2.82
C GLN A 4 -3.56 -29.25 -4.16
N GLN A 5 -4.50 -28.53 -4.78
CA GLN A 5 -4.22 -27.73 -5.96
C GLN A 5 -3.65 -26.40 -5.46
N LEU A 6 -2.32 -26.31 -5.43
CA LEU A 6 -1.64 -25.06 -5.10
C LEU A 6 -1.94 -24.02 -6.20
N PRO A 7 -2.17 -22.74 -5.84
CA PRO A 7 -2.40 -21.70 -6.83
C PRO A 7 -1.20 -21.64 -7.78
N ILE A 8 -1.49 -21.80 -9.07
CA ILE A 8 -0.54 -21.66 -10.16
C ILE A 8 -0.08 -20.18 -10.18
N GLU A 9 1.19 -19.92 -10.53
CA GLU A 9 1.70 -18.56 -10.68
C GLU A 9 0.72 -17.72 -11.54
N ASN A 10 0.37 -16.53 -11.03
CA ASN A 10 -0.65 -15.60 -11.57
C ASN A 10 -2.12 -15.75 -11.14
N LEU A 11 -2.47 -16.64 -10.19
CA LEU A 11 -3.86 -16.65 -9.67
C LEU A 11 -4.18 -15.47 -8.73
N ILE A 12 -3.16 -14.93 -8.06
CA ILE A 12 -3.32 -13.89 -7.04
C ILE A 12 -3.08 -12.50 -7.63
N SER A 13 -3.96 -11.55 -7.28
CA SER A 13 -3.82 -10.15 -7.72
C SER A 13 -2.80 -9.43 -6.86
N THR A 14 -1.68 -9.04 -7.49
CA THR A 14 -0.58 -8.28 -6.83
C THR A 14 -0.28 -6.95 -7.51
N LYS A 15 -1.03 -6.61 -8.55
CA LYS A 15 -0.84 -5.32 -9.25
C LYS A 15 -1.38 -4.18 -8.39
N PRO A 16 -0.66 -3.04 -8.32
CA PRO A 16 -1.22 -1.81 -7.76
C PRO A 16 -2.52 -1.43 -8.47
N PHE A 17 -3.40 -0.75 -7.75
CA PHE A 17 -4.58 -0.14 -8.37
C PHE A 17 -4.16 0.93 -9.38
N PRO A 18 -4.96 1.16 -10.44
CA PRO A 18 -4.69 2.22 -11.41
C PRO A 18 -4.45 3.56 -10.72
N ARG A 19 -3.46 4.32 -11.22
CA ARG A 19 -3.07 5.65 -10.72
C ARG A 19 -2.84 5.71 -9.20
N SER A 20 -2.53 4.56 -8.60
CA SER A 20 -2.36 4.44 -7.17
C SER A 20 -0.96 3.93 -6.86
N GLU A 21 -0.37 4.48 -5.81
CA GLU A 21 0.87 3.95 -5.24
C GLU A 21 0.69 3.67 -3.74
N LYS A 22 1.40 2.64 -3.26
CA LYS A 22 1.53 2.38 -1.84
C LYS A 22 2.47 3.42 -1.25
N ILE A 23 2.01 4.11 -0.20
CA ILE A 23 2.83 5.02 0.59
C ILE A 23 2.83 4.57 2.05
N TYR A 24 3.81 5.05 2.81
CA TYR A 24 3.93 4.76 4.22
C TYR A 24 4.05 6.06 5.02
N VAL A 25 3.18 6.23 6.00
CA VAL A 25 3.24 7.36 6.93
C VAL A 25 4.02 6.93 8.16
N LYS A 26 5.08 7.66 8.48
CA LYS A 26 5.91 7.38 9.65
C LYS A 26 5.16 7.72 10.94
N GLY A 27 5.15 6.79 11.89
CA GLY A 27 4.64 7.02 13.24
C GLY A 27 5.53 7.98 14.03
N LYS A 28 4.93 8.74 14.94
CA LYS A 28 5.65 9.70 15.81
C LYS A 28 6.07 9.09 17.15
N LEU A 29 5.22 8.25 17.75
CA LEU A 29 5.45 7.65 19.06
C LEU A 29 6.24 6.34 18.98
N HIS A 30 5.92 5.51 17.97
CA HIS A 30 6.57 4.23 17.76
C HIS A 30 7.24 4.20 16.38
N ASP A 31 8.27 3.38 16.25
CA ASP A 31 8.96 3.10 14.99
C ASP A 31 8.07 2.25 14.06
N ILE A 32 7.01 2.87 13.51
CA ILE A 32 6.04 2.24 12.58
C ILE A 32 5.99 2.99 11.27
N ASN A 33 5.73 2.24 10.20
CA ASN A 33 5.36 2.74 8.89
C ASN A 33 3.93 2.30 8.59
N VAL A 34 2.96 3.21 8.67
CA VAL A 34 1.53 2.92 8.45
C VAL A 34 1.24 2.99 6.95
N ALA A 35 0.82 1.86 6.37
CA ALA A 35 0.51 1.79 4.95
C ALA A 35 -0.76 2.59 4.62
N MET A 36 -0.66 3.38 3.55
CA MET A 36 -1.78 4.10 2.93
C MET A 36 -1.64 3.94 1.41
N ARG A 37 -2.68 4.34 0.67
CA ARG A 37 -2.67 4.39 -0.79
C ARG A 37 -2.81 5.83 -1.23
N LYS A 38 -1.88 6.33 -2.04
CA LYS A 38 -1.97 7.65 -2.68
C LYS A 38 -2.54 7.47 -4.08
N ILE A 39 -3.63 8.17 -4.38
CA ILE A 39 -4.29 8.14 -5.69
C ILE A 39 -4.02 9.48 -6.38
N GLU A 40 -3.42 9.44 -7.57
CA GLU A 40 -3.20 10.63 -8.40
C GLU A 40 -4.47 10.93 -9.21
N THR A 41 -5.06 12.11 -9.01
CA THR A 41 -6.21 12.58 -9.79
C THR A 41 -5.77 13.21 -11.10
N ASP A 42 -6.73 13.50 -11.98
CA ASP A 42 -6.48 14.45 -13.07
C ASP A 42 -6.26 15.87 -12.54
N ASP A 43 -5.81 16.76 -13.41
CA ASP A 43 -5.63 18.17 -13.10
C ASP A 43 -6.94 18.76 -12.58
N VAL A 44 -6.91 19.25 -11.34
CA VAL A 44 -8.03 20.00 -10.75
C VAL A 44 -7.87 21.45 -11.16
N LYS A 45 -8.97 22.06 -11.63
CA LYS A 45 -9.02 23.50 -11.91
C LYS A 45 -9.47 24.24 -10.65
N THR A 46 -8.57 25.03 -10.08
CA THR A 46 -8.88 25.89 -8.95
C THR A 46 -8.81 27.35 -9.39
N VAL A 47 -9.84 28.15 -9.09
CA VAL A 47 -9.83 29.60 -9.36
C VAL A 47 -9.50 30.33 -8.07
N VAL A 48 -8.37 31.03 -8.05
CA VAL A 48 -7.94 31.85 -6.90
C VAL A 48 -7.68 33.26 -7.42
N ASN A 49 -8.39 34.25 -6.86
CA ASN A 49 -8.30 35.66 -7.27
C ASN A 49 -8.48 35.88 -8.79
N GLY A 50 -9.40 35.15 -9.42
CA GLY A 50 -9.67 35.25 -10.86
C GLY A 50 -8.66 34.54 -11.77
N VAL A 51 -7.59 33.94 -11.21
CA VAL A 51 -6.62 33.14 -11.98
C VAL A 51 -6.99 31.66 -11.88
N THR A 52 -7.15 31.01 -13.03
CA THR A 52 -7.33 29.54 -13.09
C THR A 52 -5.98 28.86 -13.01
N LYS A 53 -5.77 28.05 -11.96
CA LYS A 53 -4.64 27.14 -11.84
C LYS A 53 -5.10 25.72 -12.13
N LYS A 54 -4.25 24.96 -12.82
CA LYS A 54 -4.37 23.51 -12.96
C LYS A 54 -3.31 22.87 -12.09
N GLU A 55 -3.72 22.03 -11.17
CA GLU A 55 -2.80 21.34 -10.27
C GLU A 55 -3.16 19.86 -10.18
N LYS A 56 -2.12 19.02 -10.18
CA LYS A 56 -2.29 17.61 -9.87
C LYS A 56 -2.52 17.47 -8.37
N VAL A 57 -3.66 16.90 -8.02
CA VAL A 57 -4.01 16.61 -6.63
C VAL A 57 -3.81 15.11 -6.38
N SER A 58 -3.42 14.76 -5.17
CA SER A 58 -3.35 13.38 -4.72
C SER A 58 -4.21 13.18 -3.49
N ILE A 59 -4.94 12.06 -3.45
CA ILE A 59 -5.80 11.70 -2.32
C ILE A 59 -5.19 10.49 -1.62
N ASN A 60 -4.91 10.63 -0.33
CA ASN A 60 -4.45 9.53 0.50
C ASN A 60 -5.64 8.83 1.14
N VAL A 61 -5.75 7.52 0.92
CA VAL A 61 -6.81 6.67 1.47
C VAL A 61 -6.23 5.52 2.28
N TYR A 62 -7.03 4.98 3.20
CA TYR A 62 -6.67 3.78 3.95
C TYR A 62 -6.45 2.60 3.00
N ASP A 63 -5.45 1.76 3.29
CA ASP A 63 -5.09 0.65 2.41
C ASP A 63 -4.87 -0.67 3.16
N THR A 64 -5.84 -1.57 3.05
CA THR A 64 -5.83 -2.90 3.66
C THR A 64 -5.17 -3.98 2.82
N SER A 65 -4.67 -3.66 1.62
CA SER A 65 -4.10 -4.67 0.71
C SER A 65 -2.76 -5.25 1.15
N GLY A 66 -2.14 -4.70 2.21
CA GLY A 66 -0.88 -5.20 2.75
C GLY A 66 0.27 -5.10 1.74
N PRO A 67 1.27 -6.01 1.78
CA PRO A 67 2.42 -5.99 0.88
C PRO A 67 2.05 -6.39 -0.55
N PHE A 68 0.86 -6.94 -0.79
CA PHE A 68 0.48 -7.52 -2.09
C PHE A 68 0.36 -6.48 -3.20
N THR A 69 0.13 -5.21 -2.89
CA THR A 69 0.11 -4.11 -3.88
C THR A 69 1.37 -3.24 -3.80
N ASP A 70 2.33 -3.59 -2.95
CA ASP A 70 3.61 -2.88 -2.85
C ASP A 70 4.58 -3.43 -3.91
N THR A 71 4.87 -2.61 -4.92
CA THR A 71 5.82 -2.98 -5.99
C THR A 71 7.26 -3.18 -5.51
N LYS A 72 7.57 -2.75 -4.27
CA LYS A 72 8.89 -2.92 -3.65
C LYS A 72 9.00 -4.22 -2.84
N LYS A 73 7.91 -4.99 -2.70
CA LYS A 73 7.90 -6.25 -1.95
C LYS A 73 7.81 -7.42 -2.91
N ASN A 74 8.70 -8.40 -2.73
CA ASN A 74 8.60 -9.67 -3.42
C ASN A 74 7.64 -10.59 -2.65
N ILE A 75 6.59 -11.07 -3.31
CA ILE A 75 5.56 -11.91 -2.71
C ILE A 75 5.82 -13.37 -3.03
N ASP A 76 6.19 -14.13 -2.00
CA ASP A 76 6.27 -15.58 -2.05
C ASP A 76 5.33 -16.17 -0.99
N VAL A 77 4.17 -16.66 -1.43
CA VAL A 77 3.14 -17.22 -0.54
C VAL A 77 3.63 -18.43 0.24
N ARG A 78 4.70 -19.11 -0.19
CA ARG A 78 5.30 -20.24 0.53
C ARG A 78 6.17 -19.79 1.69
N LYS A 79 6.68 -18.55 1.65
CA LYS A 79 7.48 -17.93 2.72
C LYS A 79 6.65 -17.09 3.68
N GLY A 80 5.44 -16.70 3.28
CA GLY A 80 4.60 -15.79 4.03
C GLY A 80 5.04 -14.32 3.86
N ILE A 81 4.53 -13.46 4.74
CA ILE A 81 4.81 -12.00 4.72
C ILE A 81 5.81 -11.62 5.81
N GLU A 82 6.47 -10.46 5.62
CA GLU A 82 7.40 -9.91 6.60
C GLU A 82 6.74 -9.73 7.98
N PRO A 83 7.33 -10.26 9.07
CA PRO A 83 6.73 -10.21 10.39
C PRO A 83 7.04 -8.88 11.09
N LEU A 84 6.50 -7.78 10.55
CA LEU A 84 6.79 -6.39 10.95
C LEU A 84 6.63 -6.09 12.45
N ARG A 85 5.84 -6.89 13.18
CA ARG A 85 5.52 -6.69 14.60
C ARG A 85 6.37 -7.51 15.57
N SER A 86 7.27 -8.37 15.08
CA SER A 86 8.04 -9.28 15.94
C SER A 86 8.82 -8.57 17.04
N LYS A 87 9.52 -7.48 16.70
CA LYS A 87 10.30 -6.68 17.67
C LYS A 87 9.41 -6.15 18.79
N TRP A 88 8.28 -5.53 18.46
CA TRP A 88 7.37 -4.99 19.46
C TRP A 88 6.74 -6.06 20.34
N ILE A 89 6.50 -7.26 19.80
CA ILE A 89 5.98 -8.39 20.60
C ILE A 89 7.03 -8.83 21.62
N ALA A 90 8.29 -8.96 21.20
CA ALA A 90 9.39 -9.33 22.08
C ALA A 90 9.64 -8.29 23.19
N GLU A 91 9.53 -7.00 22.88
CA GLU A 91 9.79 -5.90 23.83
C GLU A 91 8.70 -5.69 24.89
N ARG A 92 7.53 -6.35 24.79
CA ARG A 92 6.40 -6.18 25.73
C ARG A 92 6.32 -7.23 26.83
N ASN A 93 7.14 -8.27 26.76
CA ASN A 93 7.22 -9.34 27.76
C ASN A 93 8.55 -9.24 28.50
#